data_AF-A0A525IA57-F1
#
_entry.id   AF-A0A525IA57-F1
#
_cell.length_a   1.000
_cell.length_b   1.000
_cell.length_c   1.000
_cell.angle_alpha   90.00
_cell.angle_beta   90.00
_cell.angle_gamma   90.00
#
_symmetry.space_group_name_H-M   'P 1'
#
loop_
_entity.id
_entity.type
_entity.pdbx_description
1 polymer ?
#
loop_
_entity_poly.entity_id
_entity_poly.type
_entity_poly.pdbx_seq_one_letter_code
_entity_poly.pdbx_strand_id
1 'polypeptide(L)' 'MNNLKQQFDTSTVAVMRQALNEVVADRRFLVRKSVTPLEVAEHILEQAALGVRDLNGLKSSAFDKLGAAA' A
#
# COMPACT_ATOMS: atom_id res chain seq x y z
N MET A 1 6.88 7.37 -27.49
CA MET A 1 6.32 7.21 -26.12
C MET A 1 7.25 6.30 -25.37
N ASN A 2 7.94 6.81 -24.36
CA ASN A 2 8.93 6.04 -23.61
C ASN A 2 8.25 4.78 -23.07
N ASN A 3 8.75 3.61 -23.46
CA ASN A 3 8.43 2.35 -22.80
C ASN A 3 8.98 2.47 -21.37
N LEU A 4 8.25 3.14 -20.47
CA LEU A 4 8.39 2.87 -19.05
C LEU A 4 8.06 1.38 -18.92
N LYS A 5 9.10 0.55 -18.90
CA LYS A 5 8.98 -0.86 -18.56
C LYS A 5 8.18 -0.88 -17.27
N GLN A 6 6.95 -1.38 -17.33
CA GLN A 6 6.04 -1.38 -16.18
C GLN A 6 6.78 -2.15 -15.08
N GLN A 7 7.26 -1.42 -14.05
CA GLN A 7 8.15 -1.99 -13.02
C GLN A 7 7.47 -3.14 -12.28
N PHE A 8 6.15 -3.08 -12.22
CA PHE A 8 5.28 -4.10 -11.67
C PHE A 8 4.40 -4.67 -12.78
N ASP A 9 4.25 -5.98 -12.79
CA ASP A 9 3.28 -6.64 -13.65
C ASP A 9 1.84 -6.25 -13.24
N THR A 10 0.89 -6.51 -14.14
CA THR A 10 -0.52 -6.15 -13.95
C THR A 10 -1.11 -6.79 -12.68
N SER A 11 -0.70 -8.01 -12.34
CA SER A 11 -1.15 -8.69 -11.12
C SER A 11 -0.69 -7.96 -9.86
N THR A 12 0.58 -7.56 -9.80
CA THR A 12 1.15 -6.83 -8.67
C THR A 12 0.48 -5.47 -8.51
N VAL A 13 0.20 -4.78 -9.63
CA VAL A 13 -0.57 -3.52 -9.62
C VAL A 13 -2.00 -3.73 -9.10
N ALA A 14 -2.67 -4.83 -9.47
CA ALA A 14 -4.00 -5.15 -8.96
C ALA A 14 -3.98 -5.39 -7.45
N VAL A 15 -2.98 -6.13 -6.95
CA VAL A 15 -2.80 -6.38 -5.51
C VAL A 15 -2.53 -5.08 -4.75
N MET A 16 -1.66 -4.20 -5.25
CA MET A 16 -1.39 -2.90 -4.61
C MET A 16 -2.64 -2.02 -4.51
N ARG A 17 -3.45 -1.97 -5.58
CA ARG A 17 -4.72 -1.23 -5.58
C ARG A 17 -5.71 -1.81 -4.58
N GLN A 18 -5.81 -3.14 -4.52
CA GLN A 18 -6.67 -3.82 -3.56
C GLN A 18 -6.22 -3.55 -2.12
N ALA A 19 -4.92 -3.66 -1.85
CA ALA A 19 -4.34 -3.38 -0.54
C ALA A 19 -4.66 -1.93 -0.10
N LEU A 20 -4.45 -0.95 -0.99
CA LEU A 20 -4.77 0.45 -0.70
C LEU A 20 -6.25 0.63 -0.36
N ASN A 21 -7.15 0.09 -1.19
CA ASN A 21 -8.59 0.21 -0.98
C ASN A 21 -9.04 -0.40 0.35
N GLU A 22 -8.50 -1.57 0.71
CA GLU A 22 -8.84 -2.24 1.97
C GLU A 22 -8.26 -1.52 3.19
N VAL A 23 -7.05 -0.95 3.10
CA VAL A 23 -6.43 -0.22 4.21
C VAL A 23 -7.16 1.10 4.49
N VAL A 24 -7.50 1.89 3.46
CA VAL A 24 -8.19 3.18 3.65
C VAL A 24 -9.64 3.02 4.09
N ALA A 25 -10.26 1.88 3.81
CA ALA A 25 -11.59 1.54 4.29
C ALA A 25 -11.59 0.97 5.73
N ASP A 26 -10.43 0.58 6.27
CA ASP A 26 -10.31 -0.01 7.61
C ASP A 26 -10.51 1.05 8.70
N ARG A 27 -11.21 0.67 9.78
CA ARG A 27 -11.48 1.53 10.93
C ARG A 27 -10.20 2.11 11.54
N ARG A 28 -9.09 1.36 11.54
CA ARG A 28 -7.79 1.81 12.07
C ARG A 28 -7.26 3.03 11.32
N PHE A 29 -7.48 3.07 10.01
CA PHE A 29 -7.15 4.23 9.18
C PHE A 29 -8.09 5.41 9.48
N LEU A 30 -9.40 5.16 9.48
CA LEU A 30 -10.41 6.21 9.71
C LEU A 30 -10.27 6.92 11.07
N VAL A 31 -9.80 6.20 12.10
CA VAL A 31 -9.55 6.78 13.43
C VAL A 31 -8.23 7.58 13.47
N ARG A 32 -7.23 7.19 12.67
CA ARG A 32 -5.91 7.83 12.64
C ARG A 32 -5.87 8.93 11.58
N LYS A 33 -6.23 10.15 11.97
CA LYS A 33 -6.21 11.33 11.08
C LYS A 33 -4.80 11.84 10.71
N SER A 34 -3.75 11.31 11.33
CA SER A 34 -2.36 11.72 11.11
C SER A 34 -1.72 11.12 9.86
N VAL A 35 -2.35 10.09 9.26
CA VAL A 35 -1.82 9.42 8.06
C VAL A 35 -2.80 9.62 6.91
N THR A 36 -2.28 10.11 5.79
CA THR A 36 -3.05 10.37 4.58
C THR A 36 -3.14 9.12 3.68
N PRO A 37 -4.15 9.03 2.80
CA PRO A 37 -4.23 7.94 1.83
C PRO A 37 -3.02 7.88 0.89
N LEU A 38 -2.41 9.03 0.60
CA LEU A 38 -1.20 9.10 -0.24
C LEU A 38 -0.01 8.45 0.46
N GLU A 39 0.22 8.75 1.74
CA GLU A 39 1.32 8.13 2.50
C GLU A 39 1.16 6.61 2.63
N VAL A 40 -0.08 6.11 2.66
CA VAL A 40 -0.36 4.67 2.61
C VAL A 40 -0.03 4.11 1.22
N ALA A 41 -0.41 4.80 0.15
CA ALA A 41 -0.10 4.37 -1.22
C ALA A 41 1.41 4.34 -1.47
N GLU A 42 2.15 5.36 -1.04
CA GLU A 42 3.60 5.43 -1.12
C GLU A 42 4.27 4.29 -0.35
N HIS A 43 3.81 4.00 0.87
CA HIS A 43 4.32 2.87 1.64
C HIS A 43 4.09 1.53 0.93
N ILE A 44 2.90 1.33 0.36
CA ILE A 44 2.60 0.10 -0.40
C ILE A 44 3.53 -0.03 -1.62
N LEU A 45 3.83 1.06 -2.32
CA LEU A 45 4.78 1.08 -3.44
C LEU A 45 6.21 0.72 -2.99
N GLU A 46 6.66 1.27 -1.86
CA GLU A 46 7.97 0.95 -1.28
C GLU A 46 8.08 -0.52 -0.90
N GLN A 47 7.07 -1.09 -0.24
CA GLN A 47 7.05 -2.51 0.11
C GLN A 47 7.05 -3.41 -1.12
N ALA A 48 6.31 -3.03 -2.17
CA ALA A 48 6.34 -3.75 -3.44
C ALA A 48 7.71 -3.67 -4.12
N ALA A 49 8.39 -2.53 -4.05
CA ALA A 49 9.76 -2.37 -4.53
C ALA A 49 10.77 -3.21 -3.74
N LEU A 50 10.51 -3.44 -2.44
CA LEU A 50 11.29 -4.35 -1.57
C LEU A 50 10.94 -5.83 -1.76
N GLY A 51 9.97 -6.16 -2.61
CA GLY A 51 9.64 -7.54 -3.01
C GLY A 51 8.36 -8.11 -2.37
N VAL A 52 7.64 -7.34 -1.56
CA VAL A 52 6.34 -7.77 -1.02
C VAL A 52 5.27 -7.70 -2.12
N ARG A 53 4.73 -8.84 -2.55
CA ARG A 53 3.79 -8.90 -3.68
C ARG A 53 2.43 -9.47 -3.35
N ASP A 54 2.25 -10.04 -2.16
CA ASP A 54 0.98 -10.59 -1.73
C ASP A 54 0.15 -9.54 -0.96
N LEU A 55 -1.17 -9.72 -1.03
CA LEU A 55 -2.12 -8.79 -0.44
C LEU A 55 -1.96 -8.67 1.08
N ASN A 56 -1.72 -9.78 1.77
CA ASN A 56 -1.67 -9.80 3.23
C ASN A 56 -0.39 -9.14 3.75
N GLY A 57 0.74 -9.35 3.08
CA GLY A 57 2.00 -8.68 3.38
C GLY A 57 1.90 -7.17 3.23
N LEU A 58 1.36 -6.69 2.10
CA LEU A 58 1.17 -5.26 1.86
C LEU A 58 0.22 -4.62 2.88
N LYS A 59 -0.89 -5.29 3.20
CA LYS A 59 -1.83 -4.81 4.24
C LYS A 59 -1.20 -4.76 5.62
N SER A 60 -0.52 -5.84 6.03
CA SER A 60 0.10 -5.92 7.36
C SER A 60 1.13 -4.81 7.54
N SER A 61 2.02 -4.63 6.55
CA SER A 61 3.01 -3.57 6.57
C SER A 61 2.40 -2.16 6.59
N ALA A 62 1.31 -1.93 5.83
CA ALA A 62 0.59 -0.66 5.88
C ALA A 62 -0.07 -0.42 7.25
N PHE A 63 -0.64 -1.45 7.88
CA PHE A 63 -1.21 -1.33 9.22
C PHE A 63 -0.15 -1.14 10.30
N ASP A 64 1.04 -1.71 10.14
CA ASP A 64 2.18 -1.47 11.02
C ASP A 64 2.65 -0.02 10.92
N LYS A 65 2.73 0.55 9.70
CA LYS A 65 2.97 1.98 9.49
C LYS A 65 1.90 2.83 10.17
N LEU A 66 0.62 2.46 10.04
CA LEU A 66 -0.43 3.15 10.77
C LEU A 66 -0.14 3.10 12.26
N GLY A 67 0.14 1.91 12.81
CA GLY A 67 0.49 1.62 14.21
C GLY A 67 1.60 2.50 14.76
N ALA A 68 2.72 2.61 14.04
CA ALA A 68 3.91 3.40 14.40
C ALA A 68 3.68 4.92 14.39
N ALA A 69 2.63 5.40 13.71
CA ALA A 69 2.27 6.81 13.66
C ALA A 69 1.30 7.27 14.79
N ALA A 70 1.05 6.43 15.81
CA ALA A 70 0.37 6.84 17.07
C ALA A 70 1.39 7.09 18.17
#